data_AF-A0A6G3XP71-F1
#
_entry.id   AF-A0A6G3XP71-F1
#
_cell.length_a   1.000
_cell.length_b   1.000
_cell.length_c   1.000
_cell.angle_alpha   90.00
_cell.angle_beta   90.00
_cell.angle_gamma   90.00
#
_symmetry.space_group_name_H-M   'P 1'
#
loop_
_entity.id
_entity.type
_entity.pdbx_description
1 polymer ?
#
loop_
_entity_poly.entity_id
_entity_poly.type
_entity_poly.pdbx_seq_one_letter_code
_entity_poly.pdbx_strand_id
1 'polypeptide(L)'
;SAGTYDHYFNLFLSPEDVLLSVLKVLIFSVLVILAHCYYGFHATGGPAGVGVAVGRSVRNAIVLISVTDFFLSLAIWGATTTVKVAG
;
A
#
# COMPACT_ATOMS: atom_id res chain seq x y z
N SER A 1 -8.65 33.45 11.95
CA SER A 1 -7.25 33.73 12.30
C SER A 1 -6.37 32.58 11.83
N ALA A 2 -5.28 32.87 11.12
CA ALA A 2 -4.33 31.87 10.62
C ALA A 2 -3.86 30.89 11.73
N GLY A 3 -3.63 31.39 12.95
CA GLY A 3 -3.21 30.55 14.09
C GLY A 3 -4.21 29.46 14.53
N THR A 4 -5.52 29.63 14.27
CA THR A 4 -6.50 28.56 14.54
C THR A 4 -6.47 27.51 13.44
N TYR A 5 -6.33 27.93 12.18
CA TYR A 5 -6.17 27.02 11.04
C TYR A 5 -4.88 26.20 11.18
N ASP A 6 -3.75 26.84 11.47
CA ASP A 6 -2.46 26.17 11.66
C ASP A 6 -2.46 25.20 12.85
N HIS A 7 -3.19 25.54 13.91
CA HIS A 7 -3.36 24.65 15.07
C HIS A 7 -4.13 23.37 14.70
N TYR A 8 -5.28 23.49 14.03
CA TYR A 8 -6.03 22.33 13.55
C TYR A 8 -5.30 21.58 12.43
N PHE A 9 -4.57 22.29 11.57
CA PHE A 9 -3.79 21.71 10.49
C PHE A 9 -2.71 20.77 11.05
N ASN A 10 -1.94 21.19 12.05
CA ASN A 10 -0.94 20.32 12.69
C ASN A 10 -1.56 19.20 13.56
N LEU A 11 -2.79 19.39 14.05
CA LEU A 11 -3.51 18.37 14.82
C LEU A 11 -4.08 17.25 13.93
N PHE A 12 -4.61 17.61 12.75
CA PHE A 12 -5.18 16.66 11.80
C PHE A 12 -4.16 16.08 10.81
N LEU A 13 -3.05 16.79 10.59
CA LEU A 13 -1.97 16.39 9.70
C LEU A 13 -0.68 16.35 10.51
N SER A 14 -0.55 15.33 11.34
CA SER A 14 0.70 15.04 12.04
C SER A 14 1.80 14.80 11.00
N PRO A 15 2.92 15.54 11.05
CA PRO A 15 4.02 15.35 10.10
C PRO A 15 4.56 13.90 10.09
N GLU A 16 4.49 13.21 11.23
CA GLU A 16 4.85 11.81 11.39
C GLU A 16 3.98 10.87 10.54
N ASP A 17 2.65 11.04 10.58
CA ASP A 17 1.71 10.23 9.78
C ASP A 17 1.94 10.41 8.28
N VAL A 18 2.33 11.61 7.85
CA VAL A 18 2.68 11.90 6.45
C VAL A 18 3.94 11.15 6.05
N LEU A 19 5.00 11.19 6.86
CA LEU A 19 6.25 10.49 6.58
C LEU A 19 6.04 8.97 6.51
N LEU A 20 5.25 8.42 7.43
CA LEU A 20 4.90 7.00 7.47
C LEU A 20 4.04 6.59 6.27
N SER A 21 3.12 7.45 5.83
CA SER A 21 2.33 7.24 4.61
C SER A 21 3.19 7.26 3.34
N VAL A 22 4.18 8.15 3.27
CA VAL A 22 5.15 8.17 2.15
C VAL A 22 5.96 6.87 2.11
N LEU A 23 6.47 6.42 3.26
CA LEU A 23 7.20 5.14 3.36
C LEU A 23 6.32 3.96 2.91
N LYS A 24 5.05 3.93 3.33
CA LYS A 24 4.06 2.92 2.94
C LYS A 24 3.85 2.88 1.42
N VAL A 25 3.71 4.04 0.77
CA VAL A 25 3.56 4.12 -0.70
C VAL A 25 4.82 3.66 -1.44
N LEU A 26 6.02 3.94 -0.91
CA LEU A 26 7.27 3.44 -1.51
C LEU A 26 7.33 1.91 -1.49
N ILE A 27 6.95 1.29 -0.36
CA ILE A 27 6.90 -0.17 -0.22
C ILE A 27 5.91 -0.76 -1.24
N PHE A 28 4.70 -0.20 -1.33
CA PHE A 28 3.70 -0.67 -2.29
C PHE A 28 4.17 -0.53 -3.74
N SER A 29 4.82 0.58 -4.07
CA SER A 29 5.34 0.81 -5.41
C SER A 29 6.37 -0.24 -5.80
N VAL A 30 7.30 -0.58 -4.91
CA VAL A 30 8.30 -1.64 -5.14
C VAL A 30 7.62 -3.00 -5.34
N LEU A 31 6.66 -3.37 -4.48
CA LEU A 31 5.93 -4.63 -4.60
C LEU A 31 5.15 -4.75 -5.91
N VAL A 32 4.47 -3.67 -6.33
CA VAL A 32 3.76 -3.60 -7.60
C VAL A 32 4.72 -3.78 -8.77
N ILE A 33 5.81 -3.02 -8.80
CA ILE A 33 6.80 -3.10 -9.88
C ILE A 33 7.33 -4.53 -9.98
N LEU A 34 7.76 -5.13 -8.87
CA LEU A 34 8.29 -6.50 -8.86
C LEU A 34 7.26 -7.52 -9.33
N ALA A 35 6.01 -7.44 -8.85
CA ALA A 35 4.94 -8.34 -9.26
C ALA A 35 4.68 -8.22 -10.77
N HIS A 36 4.55 -7.00 -11.28
CA HIS A 36 4.27 -6.75 -12.70
C HIS A 36 5.43 -7.15 -13.60
N CYS A 37 6.67 -6.85 -13.21
CA CYS A 37 7.85 -7.30 -13.92
C CYS A 37 7.98 -8.83 -13.92
N TYR A 38 7.63 -9.50 -12.82
CA TYR A 38 7.66 -10.96 -12.76
C TYR A 38 6.70 -11.60 -13.77
N TYR A 39 5.43 -11.18 -13.79
CA TYR A 39 4.45 -11.71 -14.75
C TYR A 39 4.72 -11.24 -16.19
N GLY A 40 5.28 -10.05 -16.37
CA GLY A 40 5.69 -9.54 -17.67
C GLY A 40 6.87 -10.30 -18.27
N PHE A 41 7.88 -10.63 -17.47
CA PHE A 41 9.05 -11.38 -17.90
C PHE A 41 8.72 -12.84 -18.26
N HIS A 42 7.75 -13.44 -17.56
CA HIS A 42 7.28 -14.80 -17.83
C HIS A 42 6.13 -14.86 -18.85
N ALA A 43 5.77 -13.74 -19.48
CA ALA A 43 4.72 -13.73 -20.50
C ALA A 43 5.20 -14.43 -21.78
N THR A 44 4.35 -15.28 -22.35
CA THR A 44 4.60 -15.98 -23.62
C THR A 44 3.30 -16.09 -24.42
N GLY A 45 3.38 -16.44 -25.71
CA GLY A 45 2.20 -16.66 -26.56
C GLY A 45 1.68 -15.42 -27.31
N GLY A 46 2.55 -14.46 -27.62
CA GLY A 46 2.20 -13.28 -28.42
C GLY A 46 1.26 -12.30 -27.70
N PRO A 47 0.57 -11.40 -28.43
CA PRO A 47 -0.22 -10.32 -27.83
C PRO A 47 -1.35 -10.80 -26.91
N ALA A 48 -2.01 -11.91 -27.26
CA ALA A 48 -3.07 -12.49 -26.44
C ALA A 48 -2.52 -13.07 -25.13
N GLY A 49 -1.37 -13.74 -25.18
CA GLY A 49 -0.72 -14.29 -23.98
C GLY A 49 -0.22 -13.21 -23.02
N VAL A 50 0.28 -12.09 -23.55
CA VAL A 50 0.64 -10.91 -22.74
C VAL A 50 -0.58 -10.34 -22.05
N GLY A 51 -1.73 -10.23 -22.73
CA GLY A 51 -2.98 -9.76 -22.11
C GLY A 51 -3.43 -10.65 -20.93
N VAL A 52 -3.33 -11.98 -21.08
CA VAL A 52 -3.65 -12.93 -20.00
C VAL A 52 -2.65 -12.80 -18.83
N ALA A 53 -1.36 -12.65 -19.12
CA ALA A 53 -0.31 -12.46 -18.11
C ALA A 53 -0.53 -11.16 -17.31
N VAL A 54 -0.85 -10.05 -17.99
CA VAL A 54 -1.19 -8.77 -17.34
C VAL A 54 -2.44 -8.93 -16.46
N GLY A 55 -3.49 -9.58 -16.95
CA GLY A 55 -4.70 -9.82 -16.15
C GLY A 55 -4.43 -10.66 -14.89
N ARG A 56 -3.52 -11.63 -14.96
CA ARG A 56 -3.07 -12.41 -13.79
C ARG A 56 -2.24 -11.55 -12.83
N SER A 57 -1.34 -10.72 -13.37
CA SER A 57 -0.52 -9.80 -12.60
C SER A 57 -1.34 -8.82 -11.77
N VAL A 58 -2.31 -8.15 -12.39
CA VAL A 58 -3.15 -7.14 -11.72
C VAL A 58 -3.94 -7.76 -10.57
N ARG A 59 -4.53 -8.95 -10.79
CA ARG A 59 -5.26 -9.68 -9.73
C ARG A 59 -4.33 -10.03 -8.55
N ASN A 60 -3.13 -10.51 -8.85
CA ASN A 60 -2.15 -10.83 -7.81
C ASN A 60 -1.67 -9.58 -7.06
N ALA A 61 -1.42 -8.48 -7.77
CA ALA A 61 -0.98 -7.22 -7.19
C ALA A 61 -2.03 -6.64 -6.23
N ILE A 62 -3.32 -6.68 -6.58
CA ILE A 62 -4.39 -6.22 -5.68
C ILE A 62 -4.37 -6.99 -4.36
N VAL A 63 -4.33 -8.33 -4.41
CA VAL A 63 -4.29 -9.17 -3.20
C VAL A 63 -3.03 -8.89 -2.38
N LEU A 64 -1.86 -8.83 -3.04
CA LEU A 64 -0.58 -8.57 -2.40
C LEU A 64 -0.58 -7.22 -1.66
N ILE A 65 -1.08 -6.15 -2.30
CA ILE A 65 -1.17 -4.83 -1.70
C ILE A 65 -2.17 -4.83 -0.56
N SER A 66 -3.37 -5.39 -0.72
CA SER A 66 -4.37 -5.42 0.35
C SER A 66 -3.89 -6.13 1.61
N VAL A 67 -3.21 -7.27 1.46
CA VAL A 67 -2.64 -8.00 2.59
C VAL A 67 -1.49 -7.20 3.24
N THR A 68 -0.60 -6.65 2.43
CA THR A 68 0.52 -5.83 2.93
C THR A 68 0.01 -4.58 3.65
N ASP A 69 -1.03 -3.92 3.11
CA ASP A 69 -1.65 -2.75 3.71
C ASP A 69 -2.21 -3.06 5.10
N PHE A 70 -2.95 -4.16 5.23
CA PHE A 70 -3.49 -4.58 6.52
C PHE A 70 -2.38 -4.72 7.58
N PHE A 71 -1.31 -5.45 7.26
CA PHE A 71 -0.21 -5.64 8.19
C PHE A 71 0.55 -4.34 8.49
N LEU A 72 0.81 -3.51 7.48
CA LEU A 72 1.55 -2.27 7.67
C LEU A 72 0.74 -1.24 8.46
N SER A 73 -0.57 -1.15 8.18
CA SER A 73 -1.49 -0.30 8.95
C SER A 73 -1.57 -0.73 10.40
N LEU A 74 -1.63 -2.04 10.68
CA LEU A 74 -1.57 -2.57 12.04
C LEU A 74 -0.23 -2.31 12.72
N ALA A 75 0.88 -2.45 12.00
CA ALA A 75 2.21 -2.21 12.56
C ALA A 75 2.44 -0.73 12.92
N ILE A 76 1.95 0.19 12.08
CA ILE A 76 2.17 1.63 12.24
C ILE A 76 1.19 2.22 13.25
N TRP A 77 -0.12 1.95 13.10
CA TRP A 77 -1.17 2.60 13.88
C TRP A 77 -1.92 1.65 14.82
N GLY A 78 -1.69 0.35 14.73
CA GLY A 78 -2.34 -0.66 15.57
C GLY A 78 -1.67 -0.89 16.93
N ALA A 79 -0.47 -0.35 17.18
CA ALA A 79 0.29 -0.62 18.40
C ALA A 79 -0.18 0.19 19.64
N THR A 80 -1.01 1.23 19.48
CA THR A 80 -1.29 2.17 20.58
C THR A 80 -2.55 1.85 21.39
N THR A 81 -3.43 0.93 20.96
CA THR A 81 -4.48 0.38 21.83
C THR A 81 -4.91 -1.00 21.36
N THR A 82 -4.68 -2.03 22.19
CA THR A 82 -5.64 -3.12 22.44
C THR A 82 -6.26 -3.77 21.18
N VAL A 83 -5.70 -4.90 20.74
CA VAL A 83 -6.53 -5.90 20.05
C VAL A 83 -6.30 -7.26 20.69
N LYS A 84 -7.20 -7.60 21.62
CA LYS A 84 -7.65 -8.98 21.74
C LYS A 84 -8.41 -9.28 20.46
N VAL A 85 -7.98 -10.30 19.72
CA VAL A 85 -8.60 -10.73 18.45
C VAL A 85 -9.96 -11.44 18.67
N ALA A 86 -10.53 -11.35 19.87
CA ALA A 86 -11.95 -11.60 20.18
C ALA A 86 -12.29 -10.87 21.49
N GLY A 87 -13.34 -10.04 21.44
CA GLY A 87 -13.84 -9.20 22.53
C GLY A 87 -14.59 -8.01 21.97
#